data_AF-A0A9D7YKP1-F1
#
_entry.id   AF-A0A9D7YKP1-F1
#
_cell.length_a   1.000
_cell.length_b   1.000
_cell.length_c   1.000
_cell.angle_alpha   90.00
_cell.angle_beta   90.00
_cell.angle_gamma   90.00
#
_symmetry.space_group_name_H-M   'P 1'
#
loop_
_entity.id
_entity.type
_entity.pdbx_description
1 polymer ?
#
loop_
_entity_poly.entity_id
_entity_poly.type
_entity_poly.pdbx_seq_one_letter_code
_entity_poly.pdbx_strand_id
1 'polypeptide(L)'
;MIGSVQALRHEDAIISAFARNARASFMGSKLIQAMGVEAGRLDAVHHAMMLRLIDADAGAPHDECDQLAAHIVAVTRVADAAFAEGGSKAAMAAVMQDSGRSIDPLIAQNFLRLASSPIFWMALDSTGEPRAN
;
A
#
# COMPACT_ATOMS: atom_id res chain seq x y z
N MET A 1 -7.96 37.38 1.90
CA MET A 1 -6.83 36.59 1.35
C MET A 1 -6.52 35.30 2.12
N ILE A 2 -7.10 35.03 3.30
CA ILE A 2 -6.80 33.82 4.10
C ILE A 2 -7.49 32.54 3.54
N GLY A 3 -8.67 32.67 2.93
CA GLY A 3 -9.43 31.53 2.39
C GLY A 3 -8.76 30.79 1.22
N SER A 4 -7.98 31.49 0.38
CA SER A 4 -7.32 30.89 -0.79
C SER A 4 -6.14 29.99 -0.40
N VAL A 5 -5.40 30.33 0.66
CA VAL A 5 -4.27 29.52 1.15
C VAL A 5 -4.74 28.24 1.83
N GLN A 6 -5.86 28.30 2.54
CA GLN A 6 -6.44 27.13 3.21
C GLN A 6 -7.08 26.16 2.21
N ALA A 7 -7.69 26.67 1.13
CA ALA A 7 -8.21 25.85 0.03
C ALA A 7 -7.09 25.10 -0.71
N LEU A 8 -5.99 25.78 -1.06
CA LEU A 8 -4.83 25.16 -1.71
C LEU A 8 -4.20 24.05 -0.85
N ARG A 9 -4.01 24.28 0.45
CA ARG A 9 -3.49 23.25 1.38
C ARG A 9 -4.40 22.04 1.51
N HIS A 10 -5.71 22.23 1.37
CA HIS A 10 -6.68 21.15 1.42
C HIS A 10 -6.63 20.29 0.14
N GLU A 11 -6.50 20.94 -1.01
CA GLU A 11 -6.36 20.27 -2.31
C GLU A 11 -5.07 19.45 -2.40
N ASP A 12 -3.94 19.99 -1.94
CA ASP A 12 -2.66 19.27 -1.87
C ASP A 12 -2.74 18.02 -0.97
N ALA A 13 -3.46 18.13 0.16
CA ALA A 13 -3.66 17.01 1.08
C ALA A 13 -4.51 15.90 0.44
N ILE A 14 -5.54 16.25 -0.33
CA ILE A 14 -6.39 15.31 -1.06
C ILE A 14 -5.58 14.59 -2.14
N ILE A 15 -4.81 15.33 -2.94
CA ILE A 15 -3.97 14.76 -4.01
C ILE A 15 -2.94 13.80 -3.41
N SER A 16 -2.29 14.20 -2.33
CA SER A 16 -1.31 13.37 -1.62
C SER A 16 -1.95 12.09 -1.07
N ALA A 17 -3.14 12.18 -0.45
CA ALA A 17 -3.86 11.02 0.05
C ALA A 17 -4.29 10.06 -1.08
N PHE A 18 -4.75 10.62 -2.21
CA PHE A 18 -5.10 9.84 -3.39
C PHE A 18 -3.88 9.10 -3.97
N ALA A 19 -2.74 9.77 -4.11
CA ALA A 19 -1.51 9.17 -4.61
C ALA A 19 -1.00 8.04 -3.69
N ARG A 20 -1.06 8.23 -2.37
CA ARG A 20 -0.75 7.17 -1.39
C ARG A 20 -1.67 5.96 -1.57
N ASN A 21 -2.98 6.18 -1.68
CA ASN A 21 -3.94 5.10 -1.85
C ASN A 21 -3.77 4.38 -3.19
N ALA A 22 -3.41 5.09 -4.27
CA ALA A 22 -3.12 4.51 -5.57
C ALA A 22 -1.89 3.59 -5.52
N ARG A 23 -0.79 4.05 -4.90
CA ARG A 23 0.42 3.23 -4.71
C ARG A 23 0.17 2.03 -3.81
N ALA A 24 -0.53 2.23 -2.69
CA ALA A 24 -0.91 1.14 -1.78
C ALA A 24 -1.81 0.10 -2.46
N SER A 25 -2.75 0.55 -3.29
CA SER A 25 -3.61 -0.32 -4.10
C SER A 25 -2.80 -1.11 -5.12
N PHE A 26 -1.90 -0.46 -5.86
CA PHE A 26 -1.00 -1.13 -6.81
C PHE A 26 -0.15 -2.21 -6.11
N MET A 27 0.52 -1.86 -5.01
CA MET A 27 1.37 -2.79 -4.26
C MET A 27 0.54 -3.97 -3.74
N GLY A 28 -0.66 -3.69 -3.22
CA GLY A 28 -1.58 -4.71 -2.71
C GLY A 28 -2.05 -5.66 -3.80
N SER A 29 -2.49 -5.14 -4.95
CA SER A 29 -2.90 -5.97 -6.09
C SER A 29 -1.78 -6.89 -6.59
N LYS A 30 -0.54 -6.40 -6.64
CA LYS A 30 0.61 -7.24 -7.03
C LYS A 30 0.93 -8.29 -5.98
N LEU A 31 0.77 -7.96 -4.69
CA LEU A 31 0.96 -8.92 -3.61
C LEU A 31 -0.09 -10.03 -3.63
N ILE A 32 -1.37 -9.68 -3.82
CA ILE A 32 -2.47 -10.65 -3.95
C ILE A 32 -2.18 -11.64 -5.08
N GLN A 33 -1.75 -11.13 -6.24
CA GLN A 33 -1.36 -11.95 -7.40
C GLN A 33 -0.16 -12.87 -7.07
N ALA A 34 0.86 -12.34 -6.40
CA ALA A 34 2.06 -13.10 -6.04
C ALA A 34 1.80 -14.22 -5.02
N MET A 35 0.78 -14.05 -4.17
CA MET A 35 0.36 -15.04 -3.19
C MET A 35 -0.47 -16.19 -3.79
N GLY A 36 -0.87 -16.10 -5.06
CA GLY A 36 -1.66 -17.13 -5.72
C GLY A 36 -3.08 -17.25 -5.17
N VAL A 37 -3.69 -16.13 -4.74
CA VAL A 37 -5.10 -16.12 -4.31
C VAL A 37 -5.98 -16.63 -5.46
N GLU A 38 -6.85 -17.58 -5.15
CA GLU A 38 -7.75 -18.19 -6.11
C GLU A 38 -8.64 -17.15 -6.81
N ALA A 39 -8.88 -17.34 -8.12
CA ALA A 39 -9.65 -16.39 -8.93
C ALA A 39 -11.03 -16.07 -8.34
N GLY A 40 -11.70 -17.06 -7.73
CA GLY A 40 -13.01 -16.87 -7.08
C GLY A 40 -12.99 -15.98 -5.85
N ARG A 41 -11.82 -15.72 -5.25
CA ARG A 41 -11.64 -14.87 -4.07
C ARG A 41 -10.97 -13.53 -4.39
N LEU A 42 -10.36 -13.41 -5.56
CA LEU A 42 -9.57 -12.25 -5.96
C LEU A 42 -10.36 -10.94 -5.88
N ASP A 43 -11.58 -10.92 -6.43
CA ASP A 43 -12.43 -9.73 -6.43
C ASP A 43 -12.87 -9.34 -5.02
N ALA A 44 -13.18 -10.32 -4.17
CA ALA A 44 -13.56 -10.08 -2.78
C ALA A 44 -12.40 -9.46 -1.97
N VAL A 45 -11.18 -10.00 -2.12
CA VAL A 45 -9.98 -9.48 -1.44
C VAL A 45 -9.64 -8.08 -1.95
N HIS A 46 -9.70 -7.84 -3.26
CA HIS A 46 -9.49 -6.50 -3.82
C HIS A 46 -10.52 -5.49 -3.33
N HIS A 47 -11.80 -5.88 -3.28
CA HIS A 47 -12.86 -5.01 -2.81
C HIS A 47 -12.66 -4.62 -1.34
N ALA A 48 -12.43 -5.61 -0.47
CA ALA A 48 -12.15 -5.38 0.95
C ALA A 48 -10.90 -4.50 1.15
N MET A 49 -9.84 -4.72 0.36
CA MET A 49 -8.63 -3.90 0.39
C MET A 49 -8.93 -2.44 0.05
N MET A 50 -9.71 -2.19 -1.00
CA MET A 50 -10.09 -0.83 -1.39
C MET A 50 -10.90 -0.12 -0.30
N LEU A 51 -11.85 -0.80 0.34
CA LEU A 51 -12.61 -0.24 1.46
C LEU A 51 -11.69 0.17 2.61
N ARG A 52 -10.71 -0.67 2.97
CA ARG A 52 -9.74 -0.39 4.05
C ARG A 52 -8.73 0.71 3.70
N LEU A 53 -8.43 0.94 2.42
CA LEU A 53 -7.59 2.06 1.99
C LEU A 53 -8.34 3.39 2.07
N ILE A 54 -9.65 3.38 1.84
CA ILE A 54 -10.52 4.55 1.93
C ILE A 54 -10.83 4.88 3.40
N ASP A 55 -11.19 3.85 4.19
CA ASP A 55 -11.52 3.98 5.60
C ASP A 55 -10.39 3.45 6.48
N ALA A 56 -9.59 4.37 7.03
CA ALA A 56 -8.48 4.02 7.91
C ALA A 56 -8.94 3.41 9.25
N ASP A 57 -10.18 3.69 9.66
CA ASP A 57 -10.80 3.21 10.90
C ASP A 57 -11.66 1.96 10.67
N ALA A 58 -11.52 1.32 9.50
CA ALA A 58 -12.15 0.04 9.21
C ALA A 58 -11.87 -0.94 10.35
N GLY A 59 -12.94 -1.39 11.00
CA GLY A 59 -12.89 -2.18 12.23
C GLY A 59 -12.24 -3.56 12.06
N ALA A 60 -12.49 -4.40 13.07
CA ALA A 60 -12.02 -5.78 13.06
C ALA A 60 -12.50 -6.51 11.79
N PRO A 61 -11.65 -7.34 11.15
CA PRO A 61 -12.07 -8.05 9.95
C PRO A 61 -13.25 -8.99 10.17
N HIS A 62 -14.16 -9.06 9.20
CA HIS A 62 -15.41 -9.82 9.32
C HIS A 62 -15.33 -11.24 8.74
N ASP A 63 -14.43 -11.47 7.78
CA ASP A 63 -14.22 -12.76 7.11
C ASP A 63 -12.74 -12.94 6.69
N GLU A 64 -12.41 -14.10 6.10
CA GLU A 64 -11.04 -14.41 5.68
C GLU A 64 -10.50 -13.49 4.57
N CYS A 65 -11.34 -13.07 3.63
CA CYS A 65 -10.94 -12.19 2.54
C CYS A 65 -10.66 -10.79 3.07
N ASP A 66 -11.47 -10.32 4.01
CA ASP A 66 -11.27 -9.05 4.70
C ASP A 66 -10.06 -9.10 5.65
N GLN A 67 -9.82 -10.24 6.31
CA GLN A 67 -8.62 -10.45 7.12
C GLN A 67 -7.35 -10.40 6.26
N LEU A 68 -7.37 -11.07 5.10
CA LEU A 68 -6.27 -11.03 4.14
C LEU A 68 -6.06 -9.59 3.62
N ALA A 69 -7.14 -8.90 3.26
CA ALA A 69 -7.08 -7.50 2.85
C ALA A 69 -6.47 -6.60 3.94
N ALA A 70 -6.84 -6.79 5.21
CA ALA A 70 -6.27 -6.06 6.34
C ALA A 70 -4.74 -6.24 6.44
N HIS A 71 -4.25 -7.47 6.34
CA HIS A 71 -2.81 -7.74 6.36
C HIS A 71 -2.08 -7.13 5.17
N ILE A 72 -2.68 -7.19 3.98
CA ILE A 72 -2.11 -6.62 2.77
C ILE A 72 -2.03 -5.09 2.89
N VAL A 73 -3.10 -4.43 3.35
CA VAL A 73 -3.11 -2.98 3.58
C VAL A 73 -2.07 -2.57 4.62
N ALA A 74 -1.88 -3.35 5.69
CA ALA A 74 -0.85 -3.06 6.69
C ALA A 74 0.56 -3.05 6.06
N VAL A 75 0.89 -4.06 5.26
CA VAL A 75 2.17 -4.13 4.54
C VAL A 75 2.34 -2.96 3.58
N THR A 76 1.32 -2.64 2.79
CA THR A 76 1.43 -1.62 1.75
C THR A 76 1.56 -0.22 2.35
N ARG A 77 0.93 0.05 3.50
CA ARG A 77 1.10 1.32 4.23
C ARG A 77 2.50 1.48 4.79
N VAL A 78 3.07 0.45 5.40
CA VAL A 78 4.46 0.48 5.90
C VAL A 78 5.44 0.68 4.74
N ALA A 79 5.24 -0.05 3.64
CA ALA A 79 6.08 0.09 2.45
C ALA A 79 5.97 1.47 1.81
N ASP A 80 4.76 2.02 1.63
CA ASP A 80 4.53 3.33 1.01
C ASP A 80 5.19 4.46 1.81
N ALA A 81 4.99 4.45 3.14
CA ALA A 81 5.56 5.46 4.03
C ALA A 81 7.09 5.49 3.93
N ALA A 82 7.74 4.33 4.03
CA ALA A 82 9.19 4.24 3.92
C ALA A 82 9.71 4.47 2.49
N PHE A 83 8.92 4.11 1.46
CA PHE A 83 9.27 4.38 0.07
C PHE A 83 9.32 5.89 -0.22
N ALA A 84 8.38 6.67 0.32
CA ALA A 84 8.34 8.11 0.14
C ALA A 84 9.60 8.82 0.69
N GLU A 85 10.21 8.27 1.74
CA GLU A 85 11.37 8.87 2.40
C GLU A 85 12.72 8.37 1.86
N GLY A 86 12.80 7.10 1.47
CA GLY A 86 14.09 6.45 1.15
C GLY A 86 14.05 5.45 0.00
N GLY A 87 12.97 5.43 -0.78
CA GLY A 87 12.81 4.58 -1.95
C GLY A 87 12.71 3.08 -1.63
N SER A 88 12.97 2.25 -2.63
CA SER A 88 12.73 0.79 -2.58
C SER A 88 13.47 0.08 -1.44
N LYS A 89 14.72 0.47 -1.17
CA LYS A 89 15.52 -0.14 -0.09
C LYS A 89 14.93 0.16 1.29
N ALA A 90 14.48 1.41 1.52
CA ALA A 90 13.86 1.79 2.78
C ALA A 90 12.53 1.05 2.99
N ALA A 91 11.71 0.95 1.93
CA ALA A 91 10.46 0.19 1.96
C ALA A 91 10.67 -1.29 2.34
N MET A 92 11.63 -1.96 1.70
CA MET A 92 11.95 -3.36 2.01
C MET A 92 12.49 -3.52 3.45
N ALA A 93 13.35 -2.59 3.89
CA ALA A 93 13.87 -2.62 5.25
C ALA A 93 12.76 -2.44 6.31
N ALA A 94 11.83 -1.51 6.09
CA ALA A 94 10.70 -1.28 6.98
C ALA A 94 9.80 -2.51 7.09
N VAL A 95 9.43 -3.12 5.95
CA VAL A 95 8.62 -4.35 5.96
C VAL A 95 9.35 -5.51 6.64
N MET A 96 10.66 -5.63 6.43
CA MET A 96 11.47 -6.65 7.10
C MET A 96 11.54 -6.44 8.61
N GLN A 97 11.65 -5.19 9.08
CA GLN A 97 11.68 -4.85 10.50
C GLN A 97 10.34 -5.12 11.18
N ASP A 98 9.22 -4.85 10.51
CA ASP A 98 7.87 -4.99 11.08
C ASP A 98 7.27 -6.40 10.95
N SER A 99 7.93 -7.28 10.18
CA SER A 99 7.63 -8.70 10.10
C SER A 99 7.64 -9.37 11.48
N GLY A 100 6.53 -10.02 11.84
CA GLY A 100 6.36 -10.68 13.14
C GLY A 100 5.99 -9.75 14.30
N ARG A 101 5.90 -8.43 14.06
CA ARG A 101 5.39 -7.45 15.04
C ARG A 101 3.98 -7.00 14.69
N SER A 102 3.86 -6.29 13.58
CA SER A 102 2.61 -5.70 13.08
C SER A 102 2.21 -6.30 11.74
N ILE A 103 3.14 -6.98 11.08
CA ILE A 103 2.94 -7.63 9.78
C ILE A 103 3.07 -9.15 9.94
N ASP A 104 2.15 -9.88 9.32
CA ASP A 104 2.24 -11.33 9.20
C ASP A 104 3.53 -11.75 8.46
N PRO A 105 4.37 -12.64 9.02
CA PRO A 105 5.65 -13.01 8.42
C PRO A 105 5.56 -13.60 7.01
N LEU A 106 4.48 -14.35 6.70
CA LEU A 106 4.28 -14.93 5.37
C LEU A 106 3.92 -13.85 4.36
N ILE A 107 3.08 -12.88 4.75
CA ILE A 107 2.76 -11.71 3.93
C ILE A 107 4.02 -10.86 3.69
N ALA A 108 4.81 -10.60 4.73
CA ALA A 108 6.09 -9.89 4.60
C ALA A 108 7.04 -10.60 3.63
N GLN A 109 7.18 -11.93 3.75
CA GLN A 109 8.06 -12.70 2.87
C GLN A 109 7.61 -12.60 1.40
N ASN A 110 6.30 -12.72 1.13
CA ASN A 110 5.77 -12.58 -0.22
C ASN A 110 5.98 -11.17 -0.77
N PHE A 111 5.78 -10.14 0.05
CA PHE A 111 6.08 -8.76 -0.34
C PHE A 111 7.56 -8.57 -0.65
N LEU A 112 8.47 -9.06 0.19
CA LEU A 112 9.92 -8.92 -0.03
C LEU A 112 10.39 -9.64 -1.31
N ARG A 113 9.79 -10.79 -1.64
CA ARG A 113 10.05 -11.51 -2.90
C ARG A 113 9.54 -10.72 -4.11
N LEU A 114 8.36 -10.12 -4.02
CA LEU A 114 7.83 -9.23 -5.07
C LEU A 114 8.73 -7.99 -5.24
N ALA A 115 9.06 -7.36 -4.12
CA ALA A 115 9.85 -6.14 -4.01
C ALA A 115 11.33 -6.31 -4.38
N SER A 116 11.87 -7.54 -4.44
CA SER A 116 13.23 -7.74 -4.92
C SER A 116 13.36 -7.52 -6.43
N SER A 117 12.24 -7.44 -7.17
CA SER A 117 12.22 -7.14 -8.60
C SER A 117 12.30 -5.63 -8.86
N PRO A 118 13.30 -5.11 -9.60
CA PRO A 118 13.34 -3.70 -9.99
C PRO A 118 12.11 -3.26 -10.82
N ILE A 119 11.53 -4.18 -11.59
CA ILE A 119 10.35 -3.93 -12.43
C ILE A 119 9.15 -3.51 -11.58
N PHE A 120 8.99 -4.08 -10.38
CA PHE A 120 7.91 -3.73 -9.46
C PHE A 120 7.97 -2.24 -9.08
N TRP A 121 9.15 -1.75 -8.73
CA TRP A 121 9.36 -0.35 -8.36
C TRP A 121 9.28 0.60 -9.55
N MET A 122 9.79 0.19 -10.72
CA MET A 122 9.65 0.99 -11.95
C MET A 122 8.17 1.18 -12.33
N ALA A 123 7.37 0.13 -12.18
CA ALA A 123 5.93 0.21 -12.43
C ALA A 123 5.23 1.13 -11.41
N LEU A 124 5.71 1.17 -10.16
CA LEU A 124 5.20 2.08 -9.14
C LEU A 124 5.55 3.55 -9.44
N ASP A 125 6.81 3.86 -9.78
CA ASP A 125 7.25 5.22 -10.14
C ASP A 125 6.55 5.74 -11.42
N SER A 126 6.21 4.85 -12.36
CA SER A 126 5.49 5.21 -13.59
C SER A 126 4.04 5.64 -13.35
N THR A 127 3.51 5.49 -12.13
CA THR A 127 2.16 5.95 -11.74
C THR A 127 2.11 7.39 -11.23
N GLY A 128 3.25 8.10 -11.22
CA GLY A 128 3.31 9.57 -11.22
C GLY A 128 3.67 10.24 -9.89
N GLU A 129 4.93 10.69 -9.78
CA GLU A 129 5.29 12.07 -9.38
C GLU A 129 6.78 12.36 -9.73
N PRO A 130 7.14 13.62 -10.04
CA PRO A 130 8.51 14.02 -10.34
C PRO A 130 9.32 14.15 -9.04
N ARG A 131 10.46 13.45 -8.96
CA ARG A 131 11.44 13.66 -7.89
C ARG A 131 12.10 15.03 -8.06
N ALA A 132 12.00 15.89 -7.05
CA ALA A 132 12.92 17.00 -6.90
C ALA A 132 14.30 16.41 -6.62
N ASN A 133 15.23 16.60 -7.55
CA ASN A 133 16.66 16.34 -7.35
C ASN A 133 17.24 17.39 -6.39
#